data_AF-A0A2S0X9H0-F1
#
_entry.id   AF-A0A2S0X9H0-F1
#
_cell.length_a   1.000
_cell.length_b   1.000
_cell.length_c   1.000
_cell.angle_alpha   90.00
_cell.angle_beta   90.00
_cell.angle_gamma   90.00
#
_symmetry.space_group_name_H-M   'P 1'
#
loop_
_entity.id
_entity.type
_entity.pdbx_description
1 polymer ?
#
loop_
_entity_poly.entity_id
_entity_poly.type
_entity_poly.pdbx_seq_one_letter_code
_entity_poly.pdbx_strand_id
1 'polypeptide(L)'
;MKSVLVFALFAIVAVAHADDDGVLKEQIAQIIKECAEKTNFSDEGIKKLQAQDLSLTENVQCFQKCFFENGGIIKDKAFDNEKVSAIGRLYKQDEAKIKANLEKCIPLYKPDAFDCDAAWEIYKCFN
;
A
#
# COMPACT_ATOMS: atom_id res chain seq x y z
N MET A 1 -49.14 -9.43 -36.74
CA MET A 1 -48.20 -8.86 -37.73
C MET A 1 -47.96 -7.40 -37.39
N LYS A 2 -46.66 -7.02 -37.26
CA LYS A 2 -46.07 -5.68 -37.45
C LYS A 2 -46.44 -4.63 -36.37
N SER A 3 -45.61 -4.49 -35.35
CA SER A 3 -44.48 -3.55 -35.26
C SER A 3 -44.91 -2.09 -35.22
N VAL A 4 -44.71 -1.41 -34.07
CA VAL A 4 -43.97 -0.14 -34.02
C VAL A 4 -43.22 -0.08 -32.68
N LEU A 5 -41.90 -0.17 -32.80
CA LEU A 5 -40.89 0.18 -31.81
C LEU A 5 -40.75 1.70 -31.76
N VAL A 6 -40.74 2.29 -30.56
CA VAL A 6 -40.08 3.59 -30.27
C VAL A 6 -39.58 3.48 -28.83
N PHE A 7 -38.39 2.93 -28.59
CA PHE A 7 -37.11 3.65 -28.47
C PHE A 7 -37.17 4.91 -27.61
N ALA A 8 -36.80 4.79 -26.33
CA ALA A 8 -35.86 5.69 -25.64
C ALA A 8 -35.72 5.27 -24.16
N LEU A 9 -35.19 4.08 -23.90
CA LEU A 9 -34.49 3.84 -22.64
C LEU A 9 -33.11 4.49 -22.81
N PHE A 10 -33.00 5.75 -22.40
CA PHE A 10 -31.70 6.36 -22.13
C PHE A 10 -31.08 5.58 -20.97
N ALA A 11 -30.28 4.56 -21.31
CA ALA A 11 -29.31 4.02 -20.40
C ALA A 11 -28.28 5.13 -20.15
N ILE A 12 -28.48 5.88 -19.07
CA ILE A 12 -27.43 6.69 -18.48
C ILE A 12 -26.41 5.69 -17.95
N VAL A 13 -25.47 5.30 -18.80
CA VAL A 13 -24.23 4.68 -18.35
C VAL A 13 -23.48 5.81 -17.68
N ALA A 14 -23.75 6.01 -16.39
CA ALA A 14 -22.82 6.69 -15.52
C ALA A 14 -21.57 5.81 -15.52
N VAL A 15 -20.61 6.14 -16.38
CA VAL A 15 -19.25 5.63 -16.25
C VAL A 15 -18.76 6.25 -14.96
N ALA A 16 -18.96 5.53 -13.85
CA ALA A 16 -18.21 5.75 -12.63
C ALA A 16 -16.76 5.52 -13.03
N HIS A 17 -16.05 6.60 -13.36
CA HIS A 17 -14.60 6.59 -13.29
C HIS A 17 -14.30 6.30 -11.83
N ALA A 18 -13.98 5.04 -11.52
CA ALA A 18 -13.44 4.68 -10.22
C ALA A 18 -12.16 5.51 -10.08
N ASP A 19 -12.15 6.44 -9.12
CA ASP A 19 -10.94 7.09 -8.68
C ASP A 19 -10.12 6.03 -7.93
N ASP A 20 -9.40 5.21 -8.69
CA ASP A 20 -8.62 4.09 -8.18
C ASP A 20 -7.61 4.55 -7.11
N ASP A 21 -7.08 5.76 -7.24
CA ASP A 21 -6.20 6.38 -6.26
C ASP A 21 -6.95 6.76 -4.97
N GLY A 22 -8.17 7.30 -5.10
CA GLY A 22 -9.05 7.59 -3.96
C GLY A 22 -9.37 6.33 -3.15
N VAL A 23 -9.73 5.23 -3.83
CA VAL A 23 -10.01 3.93 -3.20
C VAL A 23 -8.76 3.36 -2.54
N LEU A 24 -7.62 3.37 -3.24
CA LEU A 24 -6.35 2.87 -2.67
C LEU A 24 -5.94 3.67 -1.43
N LYS A 25 -6.10 5.00 -1.47
CA LYS A 25 -5.77 5.87 -0.34
C LYS A 25 -6.61 5.56 0.90
N GLU A 26 -7.90 5.34 0.73
CA GLU A 26 -8.80 4.96 1.82
C GLU A 26 -8.42 3.60 2.41
N GLN A 27 -8.13 2.60 1.55
CA GLN A 27 -7.65 1.29 1.98
C GLN A 27 -6.36 1.39 2.80
N ILE A 28 -5.37 2.16 2.31
CA ILE A 28 -4.09 2.36 3.00
C ILE A 28 -4.30 3.05 4.35
N ALA A 29 -5.17 4.06 4.43
CA ALA A 29 -5.49 4.74 5.69
C ALA A 29 -6.10 3.79 6.72
N GLN A 30 -7.02 2.92 6.30
CA GLN A 30 -7.62 1.92 7.17
C GLN A 30 -6.58 0.89 7.67
N ILE A 31 -5.69 0.44 6.79
CA ILE A 31 -4.63 -0.52 7.14
C ILE A 31 -3.63 0.11 8.12
N ILE A 32 -3.25 1.38 7.92
CA ILE A 32 -2.41 2.12 8.87
C ILE A 32 -3.06 2.13 10.25
N LYS A 33 -4.36 2.44 10.34
CA LYS A 33 -5.09 2.45 11.61
C LYS A 33 -5.10 1.09 12.29
N GLU A 34 -5.47 0.04 11.55
CA GLU A 34 -5.52 -1.32 12.08
C GLU A 34 -4.15 -1.82 12.55
N CYS A 35 -3.10 -1.52 11.81
CA CYS A 35 -1.74 -1.91 12.19
C CYS A 35 -1.25 -1.11 13.40
N ALA A 36 -1.55 0.19 13.47
CA ALA A 36 -1.21 1.01 14.63
C ALA A 36 -1.86 0.48 15.91
N GLU A 37 -3.15 0.13 15.85
CA GLU A 37 -3.87 -0.49 16.96
C GLU A 37 -3.26 -1.84 17.35
N LYS A 38 -2.97 -2.72 16.37
CA LYS A 38 -2.38 -4.06 16.62
C LYS A 38 -1.00 -4.00 17.26
N THR A 39 -0.18 -3.01 16.91
CA THR A 39 1.21 -2.93 17.36
C THR A 39 1.43 -1.91 18.46
N ASN A 40 0.36 -1.23 18.88
CA ASN A 40 0.40 -0.11 19.81
C ASN A 40 1.38 0.99 19.34
N PHE A 41 1.34 1.30 18.04
CA PHE A 41 2.15 2.36 17.42
C PHE A 41 1.37 3.67 17.46
N SER A 42 2.00 4.75 17.93
CA SER A 42 1.28 5.97 18.25
C SER A 42 0.98 6.82 17.01
N ASP A 43 -0.03 7.68 17.10
CA ASP A 43 -0.31 8.69 16.06
C ASP A 43 0.89 9.63 15.82
N GLU A 44 1.68 9.90 16.87
CA GLU A 44 2.91 10.66 16.76
C GLU A 44 3.98 9.88 15.99
N GLY A 45 4.10 8.58 16.28
CA GLY A 45 4.93 7.63 15.55
C GLY A 45 4.60 7.60 14.06
N ILE A 46 3.31 7.55 13.70
CA ILE A 46 2.84 7.60 12.30
C ILE A 46 3.29 8.90 11.63
N LYS A 47 3.11 10.06 12.28
CA LYS A 47 3.51 11.35 11.72
C LYS A 47 5.03 11.43 11.49
N LYS A 48 5.82 10.95 12.44
CA LYS A 48 7.28 10.86 12.32
C LYS A 48 7.70 9.93 11.18
N LEU A 49 7.06 8.77 11.08
CA LEU A 49 7.31 7.81 10.01
C LEU A 49 6.98 8.37 8.62
N GLN A 50 5.86 9.09 8.48
CA GLN A 50 5.48 9.80 7.26
C GLN A 50 6.47 10.93 6.91
N ALA A 51 7.10 11.53 7.90
CA ALA A 51 8.19 12.49 7.73
C ALA A 51 9.55 11.82 7.45
N GLN A 52 9.57 10.49 7.28
CA GLN A 52 10.78 9.68 7.10
C GLN A 52 11.79 9.82 8.26
N ASP A 53 11.32 10.13 9.46
CA ASP A 53 12.13 10.11 10.67
C ASP A 53 12.36 8.65 11.11
N LEU A 54 13.57 8.16 10.86
CA LEU A 54 13.99 6.80 11.20
C LEU A 54 14.54 6.67 12.63
N SER A 55 14.53 7.75 13.43
CA SER A 55 14.93 7.72 14.85
C SER A 55 13.84 7.16 15.78
N LEU A 56 12.74 6.65 15.20
CA LEU A 56 11.64 6.02 15.91
C LEU A 56 12.10 4.84 16.77
N THR A 57 11.71 4.87 18.04
CA THR A 57 12.01 3.83 19.04
C THR A 57 10.79 3.04 19.49
N GLU A 58 9.60 3.41 19.01
CA GLU A 58 8.35 2.65 19.21
C GLU A 58 8.39 1.32 18.44
N ASN A 59 7.32 0.52 18.51
CA ASN A 59 7.13 -0.76 17.80
C ASN A 59 7.01 -0.61 16.26
N VAL A 60 7.73 0.34 15.66
CA VAL A 60 7.70 0.69 14.23
C VAL A 60 8.03 -0.52 13.35
N GLN A 61 8.92 -1.41 13.82
CA GLN A 61 9.30 -2.62 13.09
C GLN A 61 8.08 -3.54 12.87
N CYS A 62 7.33 -3.81 13.93
CA CYS A 62 6.15 -4.66 13.84
C CYS A 62 4.99 -3.95 13.14
N PHE A 63 4.88 -2.62 13.27
CA PHE A 63 3.95 -1.82 12.48
C PHE A 63 4.22 -2.01 10.98
N GLN A 64 5.49 -1.93 10.55
CA GLN A 64 5.85 -2.13 9.14
C GLN A 64 5.59 -3.55 8.66
N LYS A 65 5.87 -4.56 9.49
CA LYS A 65 5.52 -5.95 9.16
C LYS A 65 4.02 -6.09 8.91
N CYS A 66 3.21 -5.57 9.82
CA CYS A 66 1.75 -5.57 9.68
C CYS A 66 1.31 -4.84 8.41
N PHE A 67 1.90 -3.69 8.12
CA PHE A 67 1.59 -2.92 6.93
C PHE A 67 1.96 -3.66 5.64
N PHE A 68 3.10 -4.34 5.59
CA PHE A 68 3.46 -5.14 4.42
C PHE A 68 2.49 -6.30 4.18
N GLU A 69 2.09 -7.01 5.23
CA GLU A 69 1.16 -8.15 5.13
C GLU A 69 -0.27 -7.70 4.82
N ASN A 70 -0.85 -6.79 5.61
CA ASN A 70 -2.23 -6.36 5.45
C ASN A 70 -2.41 -5.37 4.29
N GLY A 71 -1.35 -4.65 3.91
CA GLY A 71 -1.27 -3.80 2.71
C GLY A 71 -1.34 -4.58 1.41
N GLY A 72 -1.20 -5.91 1.46
CA GLY A 72 -1.04 -6.75 0.28
C GLY A 72 0.27 -6.51 -0.46
N ILE A 73 1.25 -5.84 0.18
CA ILE A 73 2.60 -5.68 -0.37
C ILE A 73 3.31 -7.03 -0.35
N ILE A 74 3.06 -7.84 0.68
CA ILE A 74 3.46 -9.24 0.72
C ILE A 74 2.21 -10.09 0.62
N LYS A 75 2.17 -10.94 -0.42
CA LYS A 75 1.09 -11.89 -0.68
C LYS A 75 1.70 -13.22 -1.08
N ASP A 76 1.16 -14.31 -0.55
CA ASP A 76 1.60 -15.68 -0.88
C ASP A 76 3.14 -15.87 -0.79
N LYS A 77 3.76 -15.32 0.26
CA LYS A 77 5.22 -15.34 0.48
C LYS A 77 6.04 -14.65 -0.61
N ALA A 78 5.49 -13.64 -1.29
CA ALA A 78 6.19 -12.85 -2.28
C ALA A 78 5.80 -11.37 -2.20
N PHE A 79 6.66 -10.49 -2.68
CA PHE A 79 6.32 -9.07 -2.87
C PHE A 79 5.41 -8.90 -4.08
N ASP A 80 4.34 -8.12 -3.92
CA ASP A 80 3.50 -7.63 -5.00
C ASP A 80 4.08 -6.31 -5.53
N ASN A 81 4.87 -6.41 -6.59
CA ASN A 81 5.54 -5.25 -7.20
C ASN A 81 4.55 -4.19 -7.72
N GLU A 82 3.37 -4.61 -8.17
CA GLU A 82 2.34 -3.70 -8.63
C GLU A 82 1.77 -2.92 -7.45
N LYS A 83 1.48 -3.59 -6.33
CA LYS A 83 1.04 -2.94 -5.10
C LYS A 83 2.08 -1.96 -4.57
N VAL A 84 3.36 -2.35 -4.51
CA VAL A 84 4.45 -1.44 -4.11
C VAL A 84 4.52 -0.23 -5.02
N SER A 85 4.41 -0.43 -6.34
CA SER A 85 4.44 0.66 -7.31
C SER A 85 3.22 1.59 -7.19
N ALA A 86 2.04 1.04 -6.97
CA ALA A 86 0.81 1.81 -6.77
C ALA A 86 0.90 2.68 -5.51
N ILE A 87 1.40 2.13 -4.41
CA ILE A 87 1.66 2.88 -3.17
C ILE A 87 2.73 3.95 -3.40
N GLY A 88 3.82 3.62 -4.10
CA GLY A 88 4.86 4.58 -4.46
C GLY A 88 4.31 5.77 -5.25
N ARG A 89 3.48 5.52 -6.27
CA ARG A 89 2.80 6.56 -7.07
C ARG A 89 1.82 7.37 -6.23
N LEU A 90 1.06 6.74 -5.33
CA LEU A 90 0.16 7.43 -4.39
C LEU A 90 0.91 8.45 -3.53
N TYR A 91 2.14 8.12 -3.12
CA TYR A 91 3.05 9.02 -2.40
C TYR A 91 3.96 9.86 -3.32
N LYS A 92 3.64 9.94 -4.61
CA LYS A 92 4.33 10.75 -5.63
C LYS A 92 5.83 10.45 -5.75
N GLN A 93 6.22 9.20 -5.50
CA GLN A 93 7.57 8.74 -5.82
C GLN A 93 7.76 8.67 -7.33
N ASP A 94 8.96 9.03 -7.79
CA ASP A 94 9.36 8.91 -9.18
C ASP A 94 9.41 7.44 -9.63
N GLU A 95 8.96 7.14 -10.86
CA GLU A 95 8.91 5.76 -11.36
C GLU A 95 10.28 5.09 -11.44
N ALA A 96 11.33 5.83 -11.80
CA ALA A 96 12.68 5.28 -11.83
C ALA A 96 13.18 4.98 -10.41
N LYS A 97 12.83 5.83 -9.43
CA LYS A 97 13.10 5.55 -8.00
C LYS A 97 12.36 4.30 -7.52
N ILE A 98 11.08 4.16 -7.84
CA ILE A 98 10.27 2.96 -7.50
C ILE A 98 10.95 1.71 -8.07
N LYS A 99 11.29 1.73 -9.37
CA LYS A 99 11.94 0.59 -10.04
C LYS A 99 13.28 0.23 -9.41
N ALA A 100 14.14 1.22 -9.18
CA ALA A 100 15.45 1.01 -8.57
C ALA A 100 15.32 0.41 -7.15
N ASN A 101 14.35 0.87 -6.38
CA ASN A 101 14.09 0.34 -5.04
C ASN A 101 13.54 -1.10 -5.09
N LEU A 102 12.64 -1.43 -6.03
CA LEU A 102 12.16 -2.80 -6.23
C LEU A 102 13.33 -3.76 -6.50
N GLU A 103 14.22 -3.40 -7.42
CA GLU A 103 15.39 -4.20 -7.79
C GLU A 103 16.37 -4.36 -6.62
N LYS A 104 16.58 -3.31 -5.83
CA LYS A 104 17.54 -3.29 -4.71
C LYS A 104 17.01 -3.97 -3.44
N CYS A 105 15.75 -3.74 -3.09
CA CYS A 105 15.23 -4.00 -1.74
C CYS A 105 14.44 -5.31 -1.62
N ILE A 106 13.71 -5.72 -2.66
CA ILE A 106 12.97 -7.00 -2.64
C ILE A 106 13.88 -8.21 -2.38
N PRO A 107 15.12 -8.29 -2.92
CA PRO A 107 16.00 -9.42 -2.64
C PRO A 107 16.34 -9.63 -1.14
N LEU A 108 16.17 -8.60 -0.31
CA LEU A 108 16.34 -8.69 1.14
C LEU A 108 15.23 -9.52 1.81
N TYR A 109 14.06 -9.62 1.18
CA TYR A 109 12.96 -10.42 1.69
C TYR A 109 13.29 -11.91 1.69
N LYS A 110 13.14 -12.54 2.85
CA LYS A 110 13.28 -13.98 3.07
C LYS A 110 11.98 -14.49 3.69
N PRO A 111 11.13 -15.21 2.95
CA PRO A 111 9.80 -15.57 3.43
C PRO A 111 9.79 -16.34 4.75
N ASP A 112 10.77 -17.23 4.95
CA ASP A 112 10.85 -18.07 6.14
C ASP A 112 11.58 -17.37 7.32
N ALA A 113 12.01 -16.12 7.13
CA ALA A 113 12.67 -15.28 8.14
C ALA A 113 12.10 -13.85 8.15
N PHE A 114 10.81 -13.69 7.83
CA PHE A 114 10.15 -12.39 7.78
C PHE A 114 9.51 -12.04 9.12
N ASP A 115 10.30 -11.49 10.03
CA ASP A 115 9.87 -10.94 11.31
C ASP A 115 9.80 -9.40 11.28
N CYS A 116 9.58 -8.78 12.44
CA CYS A 116 9.45 -7.34 12.55
C CYS A 116 10.75 -6.62 12.14
N ASP A 117 11.90 -7.13 12.55
CA ASP A 117 13.20 -6.51 12.26
C ASP A 117 13.51 -6.63 10.76
N ALA A 118 13.24 -7.78 10.14
CA ALA A 118 13.35 -7.96 8.71
C ALA A 118 12.45 -6.99 7.92
N ALA A 119 11.21 -6.77 8.38
CA ALA A 119 10.33 -5.76 7.80
C ALA A 119 10.92 -4.34 7.92
N TRP A 120 11.52 -4.01 9.05
CA TRP A 120 12.14 -2.69 9.23
C TRP A 120 13.36 -2.48 8.33
N GLU A 121 14.23 -3.47 8.17
CA GLU A 121 15.36 -3.40 7.26
C GLU A 121 14.92 -3.19 5.81
N ILE A 122 13.85 -3.87 5.38
CA ILE A 122 13.29 -3.67 4.04
C ILE A 122 12.71 -2.26 3.91
N TYR A 123 11.94 -1.78 4.90
CA TYR A 123 11.38 -0.43 4.87
C TYR A 123 12.47 0.65 4.74
N LYS A 124 13.55 0.53 5.52
CA LYS A 124 14.72 1.42 5.44
C LYS A 124 15.46 1.33 4.10
N CYS A 125 15.39 0.20 3.41
CA CYS A 125 15.96 0.12 2.06
C CYS A 125 15.16 0.95 1.05
N PHE A 126 13.83 0.99 1.19
CA PHE A 126 12.93 1.75 0.32
C PHE A 126 12.93 3.27 0.55
N ASN A 127 13.42 3.75 1.71
CA ASN A 127 13.36 5.15 2.13
C ASN A 127 14.74 5.73 2.42
#